data_AF-A0A3S4XN76-F1
#
_entry.id   AF-A0A3S4XN76-F1
#
_cell.length_a   1.000
_cell.length_b   1.000
_cell.length_c   1.000
_cell.angle_alpha   90.00
_cell.angle_beta   90.00
_cell.angle_gamma   90.00
#
_symmetry.space_group_name_H-M   'P 1'
#
loop_
_entity.id
_entity.type
_entity.pdbx_description
1 polymer ?
#
loop_
_entity_poly.entity_id
_entity_poly.type
_entity_poly.pdbx_seq_one_letter_code
_entity_poly.pdbx_strand_id
1 'polypeptide(L)' 'MPKKLHNIYYTEEALIDLENIAISVSEFTGYASSGIRILEELENSINNLVIFPTMGVKGAIINTRELYHNGYR' A
#
# COMPACT_ATOMS: atom_id res chain seq x y z
N MET A 1 21.57 14.06 -10.26
CA MET A 1 20.46 14.07 -11.24
C MET A 1 19.16 14.21 -10.47
N PRO A 2 18.26 15.14 -10.82
CA PRO A 2 16.94 15.19 -10.21
C PRO A 2 16.20 13.88 -10.54
N LYS A 3 15.63 13.23 -9.53
CA LYS A 3 14.83 12.02 -9.73
C LYS A 3 13.51 12.43 -10.39
N LYS A 4 13.12 11.73 -11.46
CA LYS A 4 11.81 11.92 -12.10
C LYS A 4 10.74 11.44 -11.11
N LEU A 5 9.78 12.30 -10.79
CA LEU A 5 8.62 11.93 -9.97
C LEU A 5 7.62 11.17 -10.86
N HIS A 6 7.18 10.01 -10.38
CA HIS A 6 6.16 9.19 -11.01
C HIS A 6 4.80 9.39 -10.33
N ASN A 7 3.72 9.36 -11.10
CA ASN A 7 2.36 9.38 -10.53
C ASN A 7 1.95 7.97 -10.09
N ILE A 8 1.19 7.90 -9.00
CA ILE A 8 0.58 6.66 -8.52
C ILE A 8 -0.91 6.70 -8.86
N TYR A 9 -1.42 5.60 -9.41
CA TYR A 9 -2.82 5.40 -9.71
C TYR A 9 -3.28 4.11 -9.06
N TYR A 10 -4.41 4.16 -8.37
CA TYR A 10 -5.06 3.00 -7.77
C TYR A 10 -6.16 2.50 -8.70
N THR A 11 -6.34 1.18 -8.76
CA THR A 11 -7.57 0.61 -9.31
C THR A 11 -8.70 0.76 -8.29
N GLU A 12 -9.94 0.59 -8.72
CA GLU A 12 -11.09 0.63 -7.81
C GLU A 12 -10.99 -0.50 -6.76
N GLU A 13 -10.55 -1.69 -7.17
CA GLU A 13 -10.35 -2.83 -6.28
C GLU A 13 -9.30 -2.53 -5.21
N ALA A 14 -8.19 -1.88 -5.59
CA ALA A 14 -7.14 -1.52 -4.64
C ALA A 14 -7.64 -0.52 -3.57
N LEU A 15 -8.53 0.41 -3.94
CA LEU A 15 -9.14 1.34 -2.99
C LEU A 15 -10.09 0.62 -2.03
N ILE A 16 -10.91 -0.30 -2.54
CA ILE A 16 -11.82 -1.13 -1.75
C ILE A 16 -11.01 -2.02 -0.77
N ASP A 17 -9.89 -2.60 -1.23
CA ASP A 17 -9.03 -3.42 -0.39
C ASP A 17 -8.43 -2.62 0.76
N LEU A 18 -7.94 -1.40 0.51
CA LEU A 18 -7.43 -0.51 1.55
C LEU A 18 -8.52 -0.18 2.59
N GLU A 19 -9.73 0.18 2.14
CA GLU A 19 -10.87 0.46 3.03
C GLU A 19 -11.22 -0.76 3.90
N ASN A 20 -11.31 -1.94 3.29
CA ASN A 20 -11.61 -3.20 3.99
C ASN A 20 -10.55 -3.55 5.03
N ILE A 21 -9.27 -3.33 4.73
CA ILE A 21 -8.17 -3.54 5.69
C ILE A 21 -8.34 -2.62 6.90
N ALA A 22 -8.62 -1.34 6.66
CA ALA A 22 -8.78 -0.34 7.72
C ALA A 22 -9.96 -0.68 8.64
N ILE A 23 -11.10 -1.06 8.06
CA ILE A 23 -12.30 -1.49 8.79
C ILE A 23 -11.98 -2.74 9.61
N SER A 24 -11.42 -3.77 8.99
CA SER A 24 -11.11 -5.05 9.65
C SER A 24 -10.16 -4.87 10.84
N VAL A 25 -9.11 -4.07 10.69
CA VAL A 25 -8.16 -3.77 11.78
C VAL A 25 -8.82 -2.96 12.89
N SER A 26 -9.69 -2.00 12.54
CA SER A 26 -10.43 -1.22 13.52
C SER A 26 -11.38 -2.09 14.34
N GLU A 27 -12.13 -2.98 13.68
CA GLU A 27 -13.07 -3.90 14.32
C GLU A 27 -12.35 -4.91 15.21
N PHE A 28 -11.24 -5.49 14.74
CA PHE A 28 -10.46 -6.46 15.51
C PHE A 28 -9.86 -5.86 16.78
N THR A 29 -9.34 -4.63 16.69
CA THR A 29 -8.68 -3.97 17.83
C THR A 29 -9.66 -3.23 18.74
N GLY A 30 -10.88 -2.94 18.26
CA GLY A 30 -11.85 -2.08 18.94
C GLY A 30 -11.53 -0.58 18.87
N TYR A 31 -10.54 -0.17 18.05
CA TYR A 31 -10.09 1.22 17.94
C TYR A 31 -9.97 1.67 16.48
N ALA A 32 -10.73 2.70 16.11
CA ALA A 32 -10.68 3.31 14.77
C ALA A 32 -9.27 3.85 14.42
N SER A 33 -8.52 4.32 15.41
CA SER A 33 -7.14 4.81 15.22
C SER A 33 -6.18 3.73 14.72
N SER A 34 -6.44 2.45 15.04
CA SER A 34 -5.63 1.34 14.53
C SER A 34 -5.80 1.17 13.02
N GLY A 35 -7.03 1.29 12.51
CA GLY A 35 -7.33 1.24 11.08
C GLY A 35 -6.72 2.41 10.31
N ILE A 36 -6.82 3.62 10.86
CA ILE A 36 -6.17 4.82 10.27
C ILE A 36 -4.65 4.62 10.21
N ARG A 37 -4.04 4.15 11.31
CA ARG A 37 -2.59 3.95 11.36
C ARG A 37 -2.10 2.96 10.30
N ILE A 38 -2.78 1.82 10.11
CA ILE A 38 -2.34 0.85 9.10
C ILE A 38 -2.49 1.40 7.67
N LEU A 39 -3.51 2.21 7.39
CA LEU A 39 -3.65 2.90 6.11
C LEU A 39 -2.48 3.85 5.86
N GLU A 40 -2.17 4.72 6.81
CA GLU A 40 -1.06 5.66 6.69
C GLU A 40 0.27 4.94 6.44
N GLU A 41 0.50 3.82 7.13
CA GLU A 41 1.70 3.02 6.94
C GLU A 41 1.77 2.38 5.54
N LEU A 42 0.67 1.83 5.03
CA LEU A 42 0.59 1.25 3.69
C LEU A 42 0.77 2.32 2.60
N GLU A 43 0.08 3.45 2.74
CA GLU A 43 0.21 4.60 1.82
C GLU A 43 1.63 5.13 1.79
N ASN A 44 2.29 5.25 2.95
CA ASN A 44 3.70 5.67 3.02
C ASN A 44 4.63 4.69 2.28
N SER A 45 4.38 3.38 2.39
CA SER A 45 5.12 2.37 1.65
C SER A 45 4.93 2.53 0.13
N ILE A 46 3.69 2.74 -0.31
CA ILE A 46 3.32 2.93 -1.71
C ILE A 46 3.89 4.25 -2.27
N ASN A 47 3.85 5.33 -1.51
CA ASN A 47 4.35 6.65 -1.92
C ASN A 47 5.85 6.66 -2.24
N ASN A 48 6.64 5.73 -1.70
CA ASN A 48 8.04 5.57 -2.07
C ASN A 48 8.22 5.19 -3.56
N LEU A 49 7.21 4.60 -4.21
CA LEU A 49 7.23 4.25 -5.63
C LEU A 49 7.26 5.47 -6.56
N VAL A 50 6.82 6.65 -6.08
CA VAL A 50 6.97 7.92 -6.81
C VAL A 50 8.43 8.18 -7.18
N ILE A 51 9.35 7.78 -6.30
CA ILE A 51 10.78 8.03 -6.40
C ILE A 51 11.54 6.76 -6.84
N PHE A 52 11.04 5.58 -6.45
CA PHE A 52 11.66 4.29 -6.69
C PHE A 52 10.65 3.30 -7.31
N PRO A 53 10.27 3.47 -8.59
CA PRO A 53 9.20 2.68 -9.21
C PRO A 53 9.53 1.19 -9.40
N THR A 54 10.81 0.83 -9.25
CA THR A 54 11.27 -0.57 -9.31
C THR A 54 11.50 -1.18 -7.93
N MET A 55 11.12 -0.49 -6.85
CA MET A 55 11.09 -1.04 -5.50
C MET A 55 10.14 -2.25 -5.43
N GLY A 56 10.41 -3.16 -4.49
CA GLY A 56 9.67 -4.42 -4.35
C GLY A 56 10.29 -5.57 -5.14
N VAL A 57 9.90 -6.78 -4.77
CA VAL A 57 10.36 -8.01 -5.43
C VAL A 57 9.52 -8.28 -6.67
N LYS A 58 10.05 -9.01 -7.65
CA LYS A 58 9.24 -9.46 -8.79
C LYS A 58 8.10 -10.34 -8.24
N GLY A 59 6.87 -10.00 -8.63
CA GLY A 59 5.70 -10.71 -8.15
C GLY A 59 5.51 -12.08 -8.82
N ALA A 60 4.62 -12.88 -8.24
CA ALA A 60 4.22 -14.15 -8.82
C ALA A 60 3.43 -13.99 -10.13
N ILE A 61 2.77 -12.84 -10.31
CA ILE A 61 2.04 -12.48 -11.53
C ILE A 61 3.01 -11.79 -12.49
N ILE A 62 2.93 -12.15 -13.77
CA ILE A 62 3.78 -11.56 -14.79
C ILE A 62 3.63 -10.03 -14.81
N ASN A 63 4.75 -9.32 -14.90
CA ASN A 63 4.84 -7.85 -14.90
C ASN A 63 4.39 -7.16 -13.61
N THR A 64 4.21 -7.86 -12.49
CA THR A 64 3.94 -7.23 -11.19
C THR A 64 5.17 -7.19 -10.29
N ARG A 65 5.09 -6.34 -9.27
CA ARG A 65 6.01 -6.29 -8.15
C ARG A 65 5.21 -6.34 -6.86
N GLU A 66 5.82 -6.89 -5.82
CA GLU A 66 5.19 -7.06 -4.51
C GLU A 66 5.94 -6.24 -3.45
N LEU A 67 5.18 -5.48 -2.67
CA LEU A 67 5.67 -4.73 -1.51
C LEU A 67 5.09 -5.39 -0.26
N TYR A 68 5.96 -5.79 0.65
CA TYR A 68 5.53 -6.45 1.87
C TYR A 68 5.52 -5.47 3.02
N HIS A 69 4.36 -5.29 3.67
CA HIS A 69 4.21 -4.42 4.84
C HIS A 69 3.25 -5.04 5.85
N ASN A 70 3.72 -5.32 7.06
CA ASN A 70 2.92 -5.89 8.16
C ASN A 70 2.06 -7.12 7.79
N GLY A 71 2.57 -7.99 6.92
CA GLY A 71 1.87 -9.21 6.47
C GLY A 71 0.92 -9.00 5.29
N TYR A 72 0.75 -7.76 4.81
CA TYR A 72 0.09 -7.44 3.55
C TYR A 72 1.10 -7.44 2.39
N ARG A 73 0.58 -7.61 1.18
CA ARG A 73 1.33 -7.73 -0.06
C ARG A 73 0.63 -7.00 -1.20
#